data_AF-W1YR88-F1
#
_entry.id   AF-W1YR88-F1
#
_cell.length_a   1.000
_cell.length_b   1.000
_cell.length_c   1.000
_cell.angle_alpha   90.00
_cell.angle_beta   90.00
_cell.angle_gamma   90.00
#
_symmetry.space_group_name_H-M   'P 1'
#
loop_
_entity.id
_entity.type
_entity.pdbx_description
1 polymer ?
#
loop_
_entity_poly.entity_id
_entity_poly.type
_entity_poly.pdbx_seq_one_letter_code
_entity_poly.pdbx_strand_id
1 'polypeptide(L)' 'VINTASPAIQHAIKNAVGADVRTLPMTPEKVFMAMDEKYKV' A
#
# COMPACT_ATOMS: atom_id res chain seq x y z
N VAL A 1 -8.11 -9.74 -16.00
CA VAL A 1 -8.83 -9.24 -14.81
C VAL A 1 -8.08 -9.76 -13.60
N ILE A 2 -7.55 -8.89 -12.74
CA ILE A 2 -6.90 -9.29 -11.49
C ILE A 2 -8.03 -9.52 -10.49
N ASN A 3 -8.57 -10.74 -10.43
CA ASN A 3 -9.69 -11.13 -9.56
C ASN A 3 -9.24 -11.54 -8.14
N THR A 4 -8.01 -11.20 -7.76
CA THR A 4 -7.44 -11.48 -6.45
C THR A 4 -7.48 -10.22 -5.58
N ALA A 5 -8.11 -10.31 -4.41
CA ALA A 5 -8.32 -9.16 -3.53
C ALA A 5 -7.01 -8.51 -3.05
N SER A 6 -5.97 -9.29 -2.75
CA SER A 6 -4.69 -8.77 -2.23
C SER A 6 -3.97 -7.81 -3.19
N PRO A 7 -3.67 -8.17 -4.46
CA PRO A 7 -3.07 -7.20 -5.39
C PRO A 7 -4.02 -6.04 -5.71
N ALA A 8 -5.35 -6.25 -5.75
CA ALA A 8 -6.30 -5.17 -6.00
C ALA A 8 -6.23 -4.07 -4.92
N ILE A 9 -6.15 -4.46 -3.64
CA ILE A 9 -6.01 -3.52 -2.51
C ILE A 9 -4.66 -2.81 -2.56
N GLN A 10 -3.56 -3.54 -2.82
CA GLN A 10 -2.23 -2.93 -2.94
C GLN A 10 -2.17 -1.89 -4.06
N HIS A 11 -2.74 -2.19 -5.23
CA HIS A 11 -2.85 -1.24 -6.32
C HIS A 11 -3.72 -0.03 -5.96
N ALA A 12 -4.83 -0.22 -5.24
CA ALA A 12 -5.67 0.87 -4.77
C ALA A 12 -4.92 1.80 -3.82
N ILE A 13 -4.20 1.26 -2.83
CA ILE A 13 -3.39 2.03 -1.88
C ILE A 13 -2.26 2.78 -2.61
N LYS A 14 -1.54 2.10 -3.51
CA LYS A 14 -0.48 2.70 -4.31
C LYS A 14 -0.98 3.85 -5.17
N ASN A 15 -2.17 3.73 -5.76
CA ASN A 15 -2.75 4.79 -6.57
C ASN A 15 -3.34 5.93 -5.73
N ALA A 16 -3.90 5.63 -4.55
CA ALA A 16 -4.55 6.62 -3.69
C ALA A 16 -3.55 7.49 -2.91
N VAL A 17 -2.52 6.87 -2.32
CA VAL A 17 -1.58 7.56 -1.41
C VAL A 17 -0.11 7.42 -1.85
N GLY A 18 0.18 6.59 -2.86
CA GLY A 18 1.56 6.39 -3.32
C GLY A 18 2.39 5.44 -2.47
N ALA A 19 1.78 4.77 -1.49
CA ALA A 19 2.45 3.80 -0.61
C ALA A 19 2.42 2.40 -1.23
N ASP A 20 3.57 1.72 -1.25
CA ASP A 20 3.70 0.37 -1.81
C ASP A 20 3.80 -0.69 -0.69
N VAL A 21 2.65 -1.21 -0.25
CA VAL A 21 2.59 -2.23 0.80
C VAL A 21 2.49 -3.63 0.19
N ARG A 22 3.60 -4.38 0.22
CA ARG A 22 3.72 -5.72 -0.39
C ARG A 22 3.57 -6.87 0.61
N THR A 23 3.38 -6.57 1.89
CA THR A 23 3.26 -7.58 2.95
C THR A 23 1.84 -7.62 3.49
N LEU A 24 1.28 -8.83 3.62
CA LEU A 24 0.03 -9.05 4.33
C LEU A 24 0.30 -9.21 5.85
N PRO A 25 -0.63 -8.81 6.72
CA PRO A 25 -1.79 -7.96 6.45
C PRO A 25 -1.36 -6.50 6.15
N MET A 26 -2.13 -5.81 5.28
CA MET A 26 -1.96 -4.39 4.96
C MET A 26 -2.72 -3.53 5.98
N THR A 27 -2.11 -3.31 7.14
CA THR A 27 -2.72 -2.52 8.22
C THR A 27 -2.48 -1.02 8.02
N PRO A 28 -3.32 -0.15 8.62
CA PRO A 28 -3.15 1.31 8.52
C PRO A 28 -1.76 1.79 8.96
N GLU A 29 -1.15 1.18 9.97
CA GLU A 29 0.18 1.54 10.48
C GLU A 29 1.26 1.28 9.43
N LYS A 30 1.20 0.15 8.73
CA LYS A 30 2.13 -0.17 7.64
C LYS A 30 1.93 0.74 6.44
N VAL A 31 0.68 1.11 6.14
CA VAL A 31 0.38 2.09 5.08
C VAL A 31 1.00 3.44 5.45
N PHE A 32 0.83 3.89 6.69
CA PHE A 32 1.41 5.13 7.18
C PHE A 32 2.95 5.12 7.14
N MET A 33 3.58 4.03 7.59
CA MET A 33 5.04 3.87 7.51
C MET A 33 5.56 3.89 6.06
N ALA A 34 4.86 3.20 5.15
CA ALA A 34 5.20 3.17 3.73
C ALA A 34 4.92 4.50 3.00
N MET A 35 4.03 5.34 3.54
CA MET A 35 3.86 6.73 3.10
C MET A 35 5.06 7.58 3.58
N ASP A 36 5.45 7.49 4.85
CA ASP A 36 6.53 8.28 5.43
C ASP A 36 7.91 7.97 4.82
N GLU A 37 8.19 6.71 4.46
CA GLU A 37 9.41 6.32 3.73
C GLU A 37 9.57 7.09 2.41
N LYS A 38 8.47 7.54 1.79
CA LYS A 38 8.48 8.36 0.59
C LYS A 38 8.70 9.86 0.90
N TYR A 39 8.42 10.31 2.11
CA TYR A 39 8.55 11.70 2.56
C TYR A 39 9.80 11.98 3.40
N LYS A 40 10.62 10.96 3.71
CA LYS A 40 11.98 11.14 4.23
C LYS A 40 12.87 11.76 3.15
N VAL A 41 12.86 13.09 3.11
CA VAL A 41 13.87 13.97 2.52
C VAL A 41 15.16 13.95 3.33
#